data_AF-A0A9W6XH82-F1
#
_entry.id   AF-A0A9W6XH82-F1
#
_cell.length_a   1.000
_cell.length_b   1.000
_cell.length_c   1.000
_cell.angle_alpha   90.00
_cell.angle_beta   90.00
_cell.angle_gamma   90.00
#
_symmetry.space_group_name_H-M   'P 1'
#
loop_
_entity.id
_entity.type
_entity.pdbx_description
1 polymer ?
#
loop_
_entity_poly.entity_id
_entity_poly.type
_entity_poly.pdbx_seq_one_letter_code
_entity_poly.pdbx_strand_id
1 'polypeptide(L)'
;MIGRVYKITNEDASIVYIGSTTESIRRRFQRYKYDYQRWINGTLDRCHLMIHYSFRDHGIDSLKISLVGEHEIGNPRHLHEFEQLIIDQTSCVNKNGAYRTDEQHREMVRQRYQRNRGERLEKARQYAETNKEKIKARMSQRIECGCGVSHSRGNLSSHRRSKKHVRWMEEQT
;
A
#
# COMPACT_ATOMS: atom_id res chain seq x y z
N MET A 1 -6.34 21.91 8.31
CA MET A 1 -6.85 20.88 9.26
C MET A 1 -5.82 20.73 10.37
N ILE A 2 -6.20 20.42 11.62
CA ILE A 2 -5.22 20.19 12.69
C ILE A 2 -4.89 18.70 12.75
N GLY A 3 -3.62 18.36 12.57
CA GLY A 3 -3.06 17.04 12.80
C GLY A 3 -2.40 16.97 14.18
N ARG A 4 -2.49 15.81 14.84
CA ARG A 4 -1.93 15.56 16.16
C ARG A 4 -1.02 14.36 16.11
N VAL A 5 0.20 14.51 16.61
CA VAL A 5 1.11 13.40 16.87
C VAL A 5 1.03 13.07 18.36
N TYR A 6 0.94 11.79 18.69
CA TYR A 6 0.80 11.31 20.07
C TYR A 6 1.72 10.13 20.33
N LYS A 7 1.95 9.87 21.61
CA LYS A 7 2.61 8.67 22.10
C LYS A 7 1.68 7.87 23.00
N ILE A 8 1.73 6.55 22.91
CA ILE A 8 1.10 5.62 23.84
C ILE A 8 2.23 4.89 24.57
N THR A 9 2.21 4.92 25.89
CA THR A 9 3.30 4.38 26.71
C THR A 9 2.80 3.91 28.08
N ASN A 10 3.55 3.02 28.71
CA ASN A 10 3.37 2.60 30.11
C ASN A 10 4.09 3.54 31.07
N GLU A 11 3.91 3.35 32.38
CA GLU A 11 4.46 4.23 33.41
C GLU A 11 5.99 4.32 33.40
N ASP A 12 6.65 3.18 33.16
CA ASP A 12 8.10 3.01 33.08
C ASP A 12 8.66 3.29 31.68
N ALA A 13 7.80 3.63 30.70
CA ALA A 13 8.15 3.90 29.32
C ALA A 13 8.96 2.80 28.60
N SER A 14 8.89 1.55 29.08
CA SER A 14 9.50 0.41 28.39
C SER A 14 8.85 0.11 27.04
N ILE A 15 7.63 0.62 26.82
CA ILE A 15 6.94 0.57 25.53
C ILE A 15 6.57 1.98 25.12
N VAL A 16 7.01 2.37 23.94
CA VAL A 16 6.60 3.62 23.32
C VAL A 16 6.06 3.32 21.94
N TYR A 17 4.81 3.69 21.69
CA TYR A 17 4.21 3.66 20.36
C TYR A 17 3.89 5.08 19.93
N ILE A 18 4.30 5.45 18.72
CA ILE A 18 4.03 6.76 18.13
C ILE A 18 2.93 6.61 17.08
N GLY A 19 2.00 7.56 17.04
CA GLY A 19 0.97 7.59 16.02
C GLY A 19 0.49 9.01 15.76
N SER A 20 -0.29 9.16 14.69
CA SER A 20 -0.91 10.44 14.35
C SER A 20 -2.40 10.33 14.08
N THR A 21 -3.11 11.45 14.25
CA THR A 21 -4.55 11.52 14.02
C THR A 21 -5.00 12.95 13.74
N THR A 22 -6.04 13.11 12.92
CA THR A 22 -6.75 14.39 12.73
C THR A 22 -7.92 14.56 13.70
N GLU A 23 -8.38 13.46 14.29
CA GLU A 23 -9.33 13.46 15.42
C GLU A 23 -8.65 13.90 16.73
N SER A 24 -9.42 14.04 17.81
CA SER A 24 -8.83 14.16 19.16
C SER A 24 -8.09 12.88 19.56
N ILE A 25 -7.00 13.01 20.33
CA ILE A 25 -6.24 11.84 20.81
C ILE A 25 -7.09 10.94 21.72
N ARG A 26 -8.02 11.51 22.50
CA ARG A 26 -8.95 10.76 23.35
C ARG A 26 -9.85 9.84 22.51
N ARG A 27 -10.44 10.38 21.43
CA ARG A 27 -11.29 9.59 20.50
C ARG A 27 -10.48 8.51 19.79
N ARG A 28 -9.26 8.84 19.35
CA ARG A 28 -8.34 7.87 18.74
C ARG A 28 -8.03 6.71 19.68
N PHE A 29 -7.75 7.00 20.94
CA PHE A 29 -7.46 5.97 21.94
C PHE A 29 -8.68 5.10 22.25
N GLN A 30 -9.87 5.70 22.36
CA GLN A 30 -11.12 4.94 22.51
C GLN A 30 -11.35 3.97 21.34
N ARG A 31 -11.07 4.41 20.10
CA ARG A 31 -11.15 3.53 18.93
C ARG A 31 -10.17 2.35 19.03
N TYR A 32 -8.93 2.59 19.44
CA TYR A 32 -7.99 1.48 19.67
C TYR A 32 -8.50 0.49 20.71
N LYS A 33 -9.07 0.96 21.84
CA LYS A 33 -9.65 0.06 22.84
C LYS A 33 -10.82 -0.75 22.27
N TYR A 34 -11.71 -0.10 21.52
CA TYR A 34 -12.86 -0.74 20.89
C TYR A 34 -12.46 -1.78 19.83
N ASP A 35 -11.53 -1.42 18.93
CA ASP A 35 -11.06 -2.32 17.88
C ASP A 35 -10.29 -3.51 18.47
N TYR A 36 -9.52 -3.29 19.54
CA TYR A 36 -8.88 -4.36 20.30
C TYR A 36 -9.90 -5.33 20.93
N GLN A 37 -10.94 -4.82 21.59
CA GLN A 37 -12.02 -5.64 22.17
C GLN A 37 -12.72 -6.49 21.11
N ARG A 38 -13.00 -5.91 19.94
CA ARG A 38 -13.59 -6.64 18.83
C ARG A 38 -12.69 -7.75 18.29
N TRP A 39 -11.39 -7.48 18.24
CA TRP A 39 -10.38 -8.45 17.80
C TRP A 39 -10.27 -9.63 18.77
N ILE A 40 -10.17 -9.39 20.08
CA ILE A 40 -10.11 -10.50 21.08
C ILE A 40 -11.41 -11.31 21.11
N ASN A 41 -12.55 -10.69 20.81
CA ASN A 41 -13.86 -11.34 20.76
C ASN A 41 -14.14 -12.05 19.42
N GLY A 42 -13.19 -12.04 18.47
CA GLY A 42 -13.33 -12.72 17.17
C GLY A 42 -14.34 -12.06 16.21
N THR A 43 -14.81 -10.84 16.51
CA THR A 43 -15.76 -10.09 15.66
C THR A 43 -15.07 -9.20 14.62
N LEU A 44 -13.74 -9.26 14.57
CA LEU A 44 -12.88 -8.49 13.68
C LEU A 44 -11.65 -9.31 13.28
N ASP A 45 -11.65 -9.85 12.05
CA ASP A 45 -10.59 -10.76 11.59
C ASP A 45 -9.28 -10.05 11.17
N ARG A 46 -9.34 -8.77 10.74
CA ARG A 46 -8.25 -8.14 9.97
C ARG A 46 -7.91 -6.68 10.34
N CYS A 47 -7.87 -6.35 11.62
CA CYS A 47 -7.39 -5.02 12.06
C CYS A 47 -6.58 -5.05 13.36
N HIS A 48 -5.58 -5.93 13.45
CA HIS A 48 -4.61 -5.86 14.55
C HIS A 48 -3.54 -4.80 14.23
N LEU A 49 -3.70 -3.62 14.83
CA LEU A 49 -2.65 -2.61 14.82
C LEU A 49 -1.51 -3.06 15.74
N MET A 50 -0.31 -2.49 15.56
CA MET A 50 0.83 -2.85 16.42
C MET A 50 0.52 -2.67 17.90
N ILE A 51 -0.17 -1.57 18.23
CA ILE A 51 -0.58 -1.25 19.58
C ILE A 51 -1.51 -2.30 20.21
N HIS A 52 -2.27 -3.07 19.39
CA HIS A 52 -3.12 -4.15 19.90
C HIS A 52 -2.30 -5.31 20.47
N TYR A 53 -1.09 -5.55 19.97
CA TYR A 53 -0.17 -6.52 20.58
C TYR A 53 0.32 -6.03 21.93
N SER A 54 0.70 -4.75 22.03
CA SER A 54 1.06 -4.14 23.33
C SER A 54 -0.09 -4.18 24.33
N PHE A 55 -1.33 -3.97 23.88
CA PHE A 55 -2.54 -4.09 24.73
C PHE A 55 -2.74 -5.50 25.27
N ARG A 56 -2.46 -6.52 24.44
CA ARG A 56 -2.56 -7.92 24.84
C ARG A 56 -1.47 -8.30 25.84
N ASP A 57 -0.25 -7.88 25.58
CA ASP A 57 0.92 -8.34 26.33
C ASP A 57 1.07 -7.59 27.67
N HIS A 58 0.59 -6.34 27.77
CA HIS A 58 0.78 -5.49 28.95
C HIS A 58 -0.52 -5.02 29.61
N GLY A 59 -1.68 -5.31 29.01
CA GLY A 59 -2.97 -4.81 29.44
C GLY A 59 -3.30 -3.43 28.86
N ILE A 60 -4.58 -3.17 28.59
CA ILE A 60 -5.04 -1.90 28.02
C ILE A 60 -4.89 -0.76 29.03
N ASP A 61 -5.15 -1.03 30.31
CA ASP A 61 -5.26 0.00 31.34
C ASP A 61 -3.91 0.44 31.90
N SER A 62 -2.85 -0.34 31.65
CA SER A 62 -1.46 0.04 31.97
C SER A 62 -0.88 1.07 30.98
N LEU A 63 -1.58 1.33 29.87
CA LEU A 63 -1.09 2.20 28.79
C LEU A 63 -1.85 3.51 28.76
N LYS A 64 -1.08 4.61 28.62
CA LYS A 64 -1.58 5.97 28.57
C LYS A 64 -1.22 6.63 27.24
N ILE A 65 -2.18 7.33 26.64
CA ILE A 65 -1.95 8.20 25.51
C ILE A 65 -1.59 9.62 25.98
N SER A 66 -0.61 10.25 25.34
CA SER A 66 -0.24 11.65 25.57
C SER A 66 0.07 12.35 24.26
N LEU A 67 -0.29 13.64 24.19
CA LEU A 67 -0.04 14.48 23.01
C LEU A 67 1.46 14.81 22.94
N VAL A 68 2.03 14.69 21.75
CA VAL A 68 3.42 15.07 21.46
C VAL A 68 3.45 16.43 20.77
N GLY A 69 2.55 16.66 19.81
CA GLY A 69 2.46 17.93 19.11
C GLY A 69 1.19 18.07 18.28
N GLU A 70 0.82 19.32 17.97
CA GLU A 70 -0.23 19.68 17.03
C GLU A 70 0.36 20.50 15.89
N HIS A 71 -0.10 20.23 14.67
CA HIS A 71 0.38 20.90 13.47
C HIS A 71 -0.80 21.24 12.56
N GLU A 72 -0.79 22.46 12.02
CA GLU A 72 -1.67 22.79 10.90
C GLU A 72 -1.18 22.09 9.64
N ILE A 73 -2.05 21.26 9.07
CA ILE A 73 -1.76 20.49 7.86
C ILE A 73 -2.71 20.89 6.73
N GLY A 74 -2.13 21.09 5.56
CA GLY A 74 -2.85 21.24 4.29
C GLY A 74 -3.12 19.90 3.61
N ASN A 75 -2.36 18.86 3.94
CA ASN A 75 -2.43 17.53 3.33
C ASN A 75 -2.17 16.45 4.41
N PRO A 76 -2.95 15.35 4.46
CA PRO A 76 -2.68 14.19 5.32
C PRO A 76 -1.24 13.66 5.22
N ARG A 77 -0.58 13.79 4.07
CA ARG A 77 0.82 13.39 3.87
C ARG A 77 1.78 14.08 4.86
N HIS A 78 1.60 15.38 5.12
CA HIS A 78 2.44 16.13 6.06
C HIS A 78 2.32 15.59 7.50
N LEU A 79 1.13 15.09 7.87
CA LEU A 79 0.95 14.51 9.20
C LEU A 79 1.80 13.25 9.41
N HIS A 80 1.93 12.41 8.38
CA HIS A 80 2.78 11.23 8.43
C HIS A 80 4.27 11.59 8.43
N GLU A 81 4.67 12.70 7.80
CA GLU A 81 6.04 13.21 7.88
C GLU A 81 6.39 13.60 9.32
N PHE A 82 5.53 14.33 10.01
CA PHE A 82 5.71 14.65 11.44
C PHE A 82 5.75 13.39 12.30
N GLU A 83 4.85 12.43 12.06
CA GLU A 83 4.86 11.13 12.75
C GLU A 83 6.20 10.40 12.56
N GLN A 84 6.72 10.37 11.33
CA GLN A 84 7.99 9.71 11.02
C GLN A 84 9.18 10.40 11.70
N LEU A 85 9.21 11.72 11.75
CA LEU A 85 10.27 12.46 12.47
C LEU A 85 10.31 12.07 13.95
N ILE A 86 9.15 11.94 14.59
CA ILE A 86 9.09 11.53 16.00
C ILE A 86 9.47 10.05 16.15
N ILE A 87 9.07 9.17 15.22
CA ILE A 87 9.51 7.76 15.20
C ILE A 87 11.03 7.67 15.09
N ASP A 88 11.66 8.45 14.20
CA ASP A 88 13.11 8.41 13.98
C ASP A 88 13.90 8.92 15.19
N GLN A 89 13.32 9.84 15.97
CA GLN A 89 13.92 10.41 17.18
C GLN A 89 13.64 9.59 18.45
N THR A 90 12.76 8.59 18.38
CA THR A 90 12.26 7.88 19.56
C THR A 90 12.49 6.38 19.43
N SER A 91 13.13 5.76 20.43
CA SER A 91 13.12 4.30 20.55
C SER A 91 11.69 3.81 20.80
N CYS A 92 11.05 3.24 19.78
CA CYS A 92 9.64 2.90 19.80
C CYS A 92 9.34 1.54 19.16
N VAL A 93 8.16 0.97 19.45
CA VAL A 93 7.73 -0.35 18.97
C VAL A 93 7.09 -0.32 17.57
N ASN A 94 7.11 0.83 16.89
CA ASN A 94 6.58 0.98 15.54
C ASN A 94 7.37 0.10 14.55
N LYS A 95 6.75 -0.95 14.00
CA LYS A 95 7.43 -1.85 13.04
C LYS A 95 7.57 -1.27 11.64
N ASN A 96 6.66 -0.38 11.25
CA ASN A 96 6.63 0.25 9.94
C ASN A 96 6.75 1.75 10.11
N GLY A 97 7.60 2.38 9.28
CA GLY A 97 7.61 3.82 9.15
C GLY A 97 6.27 4.35 8.63
N ALA A 98 5.82 5.45 9.24
CA ALA A 98 4.63 6.21 8.87
C ALA A 98 4.78 6.91 7.52
N TYR A 99 6.00 7.31 7.15
CA TYR A 99 6.26 8.04 5.93
C TYR A 99 7.45 7.48 5.14
N ARG A 100 7.38 7.62 3.82
CA ARG A 100 8.51 7.38 2.91
C ARG A 100 8.50 8.41 1.80
N THR A 101 9.68 8.86 1.39
CA THR A 101 9.83 9.67 0.18
C THR A 101 9.55 8.81 -1.05
N ASP A 102 9.21 9.47 -2.16
CA ASP A 102 8.95 8.77 -3.43
C ASP A 102 10.19 7.99 -3.90
N GLU A 103 11.38 8.51 -3.60
CA GLU A 103 12.65 7.84 -3.87
C GLU A 103 12.83 6.58 -3.04
N GLN A 104 12.65 6.66 -1.71
CA GLN A 104 12.69 5.50 -0.82
C GLN A 104 11.69 4.43 -1.24
N HIS A 105 10.49 4.84 -1.65
CA HIS A 105 9.47 3.93 -2.15
C HIS A 105 9.91 3.25 -3.46
N ARG A 106 10.42 4.02 -4.44
CA ARG A 106 10.94 3.47 -5.71
C ARG A 106 12.06 2.46 -5.46
N GLU A 107 13.00 2.78 -4.57
CA GLU A 107 14.12 1.90 -4.26
C GLU A 107 13.64 0.61 -3.55
N MET A 108 12.73 0.71 -2.59
CA MET A 108 12.13 -0.47 -1.96
C MET A 108 11.43 -1.38 -2.99
N VAL A 109 10.66 -0.82 -3.91
CA VAL A 109 9.98 -1.57 -4.97
C VAL A 109 11.01 -2.26 -5.88
N ARG A 110 12.10 -1.57 -6.23
CA ARG A 110 13.20 -2.12 -7.02
C ARG A 110 13.87 -3.30 -6.29
N GLN A 111 14.23 -3.14 -5.03
CA GLN A 111 14.85 -4.19 -4.23
C GLN A 111 13.95 -5.40 -4.07
N ARG A 112 12.65 -5.18 -3.81
CA ARG A 112 11.65 -6.26 -3.74
C ARG A 112 11.54 -7.01 -5.07
N TYR A 113 11.57 -6.30 -6.20
CA TYR A 113 11.58 -6.93 -7.52
C TYR A 113 12.84 -7.77 -7.72
N GLN A 114 14.02 -7.23 -7.41
CA GLN A 114 15.29 -7.94 -7.58
C GLN A 114 15.35 -9.20 -6.72
N ARG A 115 14.98 -9.12 -5.44
CA ARG A 115 14.95 -10.26 -4.51
C ARG A 115 14.06 -11.40 -5.02
N ASN A 116 12.90 -11.05 -5.58
CA ASN A 116 11.91 -12.03 -6.02
C ASN A 116 11.99 -12.31 -7.53
N ARG A 117 13.03 -11.83 -8.21
CA ARG A 117 13.14 -11.88 -9.68
C ARG A 117 13.12 -13.32 -10.19
N GLY A 118 13.89 -14.21 -9.57
CA GLY A 118 13.99 -15.62 -9.96
C GLY A 118 12.64 -16.33 -9.88
N GLU A 119 11.98 -16.26 -8.71
CA GLU A 119 10.67 -16.88 -8.49
C GLU A 119 9.61 -16.35 -9.47
N ARG A 120 9.60 -15.03 -9.72
CA ARG A 120 8.66 -14.42 -10.67
C ARG A 120 8.89 -14.88 -12.09
N LEU A 121 10.15 -14.96 -12.53
CA LEU A 121 10.50 -15.47 -13.86
C LEU A 121 10.13 -16.94 -13.99
N GLU A 122 10.35 -17.73 -12.94
CA GLU A 122 10.00 -19.15 -12.94
C GLU A 122 8.49 -19.37 -13.04
N LYS A 123 7.71 -18.67 -12.22
CA LYS A 123 6.24 -18.69 -12.31
C LYS A 123 5.75 -18.26 -13.69
N ALA A 124 6.37 -17.24 -14.29
CA ALA A 124 6.03 -16.81 -15.64
C ALA A 124 6.35 -17.87 -16.71
N ARG A 125 7.49 -18.56 -16.59
CA ARG A 125 7.85 -19.69 -17.46
C ARG A 125 6.86 -20.83 -17.35
N GLN A 126 6.55 -21.26 -16.13
CA GLN A 126 5.58 -22.33 -15.86
C GLN A 126 4.19 -21.98 -16.41
N TYR A 127 3.74 -20.74 -16.22
CA TYR A 127 2.48 -20.29 -16.78
C TYR A 127 2.48 -20.33 -18.31
N ALA A 128 3.56 -19.87 -18.95
CA ALA A 128 3.70 -19.88 -20.40
C ALA A 128 3.69 -21.31 -20.97
N GLU A 129 4.36 -22.26 -20.32
CA GLU A 129 4.40 -23.65 -20.76
C GLU A 129 3.03 -24.34 -20.57
N THR A 130 2.44 -24.23 -19.39
CA THR A 130 1.14 -24.86 -19.07
C THR A 130 -0.02 -24.28 -19.89
N ASN A 131 0.08 -23.03 -20.35
CA ASN A 131 -0.97 -22.36 -21.12
C ASN A 131 -0.58 -22.12 -22.59
N LYS A 132 0.48 -22.76 -23.08
CA LYS A 132 1.05 -22.54 -24.42
C LYS A 132 0.01 -22.57 -25.53
N GLU A 133 -0.82 -23.62 -25.57
CA GLU A 133 -1.86 -23.77 -26.60
C GLU A 133 -2.99 -22.74 -26.46
N LYS A 134 -3.41 -22.43 -25.24
CA LYS A 134 -4.42 -21.38 -24.98
C LYS A 134 -3.92 -20.00 -25.42
N ILE A 135 -2.66 -19.71 -25.13
CA ILE A 135 -2.00 -18.46 -25.55
C ILE A 135 -1.93 -18.42 -27.08
N LYS A 136 -1.46 -19.49 -27.72
CA LYS A 136 -1.34 -19.59 -29.17
C LYS A 136 -2.70 -19.41 -29.86
N ALA A 137 -3.73 -20.11 -29.40
CA ALA A 137 -5.10 -19.99 -29.90
C ALA A 137 -5.62 -18.56 -29.75
N ARG A 138 -5.42 -17.92 -28.58
CA ARG A 138 -5.82 -16.52 -28.37
C ARG A 138 -5.07 -15.55 -29.28
N MET A 139 -3.78 -15.79 -29.54
CA MET A 139 -2.97 -14.91 -30.39
C MET A 139 -3.27 -15.06 -31.88
N SER A 140 -3.68 -16.25 -32.32
CA SER A 140 -4.05 -16.53 -33.71
C SER A 140 -5.47 -16.06 -34.06
N GLN A 141 -6.33 -15.81 -33.07
CA GLN A 141 -7.69 -15.26 -33.29
C GLN A 141 -7.66 -14.09 -34.26
N ARG A 142 -8.49 -14.18 -35.30
CA ARG A 142 -8.68 -13.12 -36.29
C ARG A 142 -9.57 -12.04 -35.68
N ILE A 143 -9.10 -10.81 -35.73
CA ILE A 143 -9.81 -9.62 -35.26
C ILE A 143 -9.91 -8.68 -36.45
N GLU A 144 -11.15 -8.29 -36.75
CA GLU A 144 -11.44 -7.29 -37.76
C GLU A 144 -11.15 -5.90 -37.19
N CYS A 145 -10.45 -5.09 -37.97
CA CYS A 145 -10.19 -3.71 -37.63
C CYS A 145 -11.20 -2.82 -38.36
N GLY A 146 -11.64 -1.71 -37.74
CA GLY A 146 -12.60 -0.77 -38.33
C GLY A 146 -12.17 -0.18 -39.68
N CYS A 147 -10.87 -0.23 -40.01
CA CYS A 147 -10.36 0.12 -41.33
C CYS A 147 -10.64 -0.94 -42.42
N GLY A 148 -11.40 -2.00 -42.12
CA GLY A 148 -11.80 -3.06 -43.06
C GLY A 148 -10.78 -4.19 -43.23
N VAL A 149 -9.63 -4.14 -42.54
CA VAL A 149 -8.58 -5.17 -42.64
C VAL A 149 -8.60 -6.07 -41.40
N SER A 150 -8.55 -7.38 -41.63
CA SER A 150 -8.50 -8.37 -40.55
C SER A 150 -7.07 -8.82 -40.27
N HIS A 151 -6.67 -8.81 -39.00
CA HIS A 151 -5.35 -9.25 -38.52
C HIS A 151 -5.51 -10.28 -37.40
N SER A 152 -4.46 -11.08 -37.14
CA SER A 152 -4.44 -11.85 -35.90
C SER A 152 -4.34 -10.92 -34.70
N ARG A 153 -4.83 -11.36 -33.54
CA ARG A 153 -4.75 -10.59 -32.30
C ARG A 153 -3.32 -10.17 -31.96
N GLY A 154 -2.34 -11.04 -32.21
CA GLY A 154 -0.93 -10.72 -32.04
C GLY A 154 -0.42 -9.61 -32.97
N ASN A 155 -0.91 -9.53 -34.20
CA ASN A 155 -0.48 -8.54 -35.19
C ASN A 155 -1.25 -7.22 -35.14
N LEU A 156 -2.37 -7.18 -34.40
CA LEU A 156 -3.25 -6.02 -34.35
C LEU A 156 -2.56 -4.75 -33.83
N SER A 157 -1.65 -4.89 -32.85
CA SER A 157 -0.90 -3.75 -32.30
C SER A 157 0.04 -3.12 -33.34
N SER A 158 0.73 -3.94 -34.13
CA SER A 158 1.61 -3.46 -35.20
C SER A 158 0.80 -2.86 -36.35
N HIS A 159 -0.32 -3.49 -36.71
CA HIS A 159 -1.27 -2.94 -37.68
C HIS A 159 -1.75 -1.54 -37.29
N ARG A 160 -2.19 -1.35 -36.03
CA ARG A 160 -2.68 -0.04 -35.53
C ARG A 160 -1.62 1.06 -35.56
N ARG A 161 -0.34 0.70 -35.44
CA ARG A 161 0.80 1.62 -35.53
C ARG A 161 1.31 1.84 -36.95
N SER A 162 0.75 1.12 -37.93
CA SER A 162 1.17 1.26 -39.32
C SER A 162 0.71 2.61 -39.87
N LYS A 163 1.53 3.20 -40.77
CA LYS A 163 1.20 4.47 -41.44
C LYS A 163 -0.16 4.43 -42.14
N LYS A 164 -0.55 3.27 -42.70
CA LYS A 164 -1.84 3.08 -43.36
C LYS A 164 -3.02 3.23 -42.39
N HIS A 165 -2.91 2.61 -41.20
CA HIS A 165 -3.97 2.69 -40.20
C HIS A 165 -4.04 4.09 -39.57
N VAL A 166 -2.88 4.71 -39.30
CA VAL A 166 -2.83 6.09 -38.77
C VAL A 166 -3.47 7.08 -39.74
N ARG A 167 -3.14 7.02 -41.04
CA ARG A 167 -3.78 7.86 -42.07
C ARG A 167 -5.29 7.66 -42.13
N TRP A 168 -5.74 6.40 -42.11
CA TRP A 168 -7.17 6.11 -42.09
C TRP A 168 -7.85 6.70 -40.84
N MET A 169 -7.23 6.66 -39.66
CA MET A 169 -7.77 7.29 -38.44
C MET A 169 -7.86 8.82 -38.59
N GLU A 170 -6.85 9.45 -39.19
CA GLU A 170 -6.82 10.90 -39.45
C GLU A 170 -7.92 11.32 -40.43
N GLU A 171 -8.19 10.52 -41.47
CA GLU A 171 -9.26 10.75 -42.45
C GLU A 171 -10.69 10.60 -41.87
N GLN A 172 -10.84 10.03 -40.67
CA GLN A 172 -12.11 9.88 -39.96
C GLN A 172 -12.35 10.97 -38.92
N THR A 173 -11.42 11.93 -38.79
CA THR A 173 -11.49 13.06 -37.85
C THR A 173 -11.93 14.32 -38.57
#